data_AF-A0AAN6HY52-F1
#
_entry.id   AF-A0AAN6HY52-F1
#
_cell.length_a   1.000
_cell.length_b   1.000
_cell.length_c   1.000
_cell.angle_alpha   90.00
_cell.angle_beta   90.00
_cell.angle_gamma   90.00
#
_symmetry.space_group_name_H-M   'P 1'
#
loop_
_entity.id
_entity.type
_entity.pdbx_description
1 polymer ?
#
loop_
_entity_poly.entity_id
_entity_poly.type
_entity_poly.pdbx_seq_one_letter_code
_entity_poly.pdbx_strand_id
1 'polypeptide(L)'
;MSARDIRKEGGKVLEDSLRSERNALLAIGATAAVDRLERHYKRLLEGWEAAIMEISSDDKYESLLHGFAIEKGQMETEMRCMERQWPRELKEYKECFASGCIDKKKRRHIPESSRELLEKAFKVKRFPNSKERERIARECGISPLQVRVWFTNKRARSKPRT
;
A
#
# COMPACT_ATOMS: atom_id res chain seq x y z
N MET A 1 15.82 9.98 2.40
CA MET A 1 16.93 9.08 2.77
C MET A 1 17.15 8.15 1.61
N SER A 2 18.37 8.10 1.06
CA SER A 2 18.73 7.17 -0.02
C SER A 2 18.73 5.73 0.50
N ALA A 3 18.53 4.74 -0.38
CA ALA A 3 18.76 3.32 -0.04
C ALA A 3 20.17 3.09 0.53
N ARG A 4 21.16 3.88 0.08
CA ARG A 4 22.52 3.88 0.65
C ARG A 4 22.56 4.38 2.10
N ASP A 5 21.74 5.35 2.46
CA ASP A 5 21.70 5.91 3.82
C ASP A 5 21.03 4.93 4.78
N ILE A 6 19.93 4.30 4.34
CA ILE A 6 19.23 3.25 5.10
C ILE A 6 20.17 2.06 5.34
N ARG A 7 20.97 1.68 4.31
CA ARG A 7 21.99 0.64 4.40
C ARG A 7 23.11 0.95 5.39
N LYS A 8 23.51 2.21 5.50
CA LYS A 8 24.55 2.59 6.47
C LYS A 8 23.99 2.59 7.89
N GLU A 9 22.79 3.12 8.06
CA GLU A 9 22.18 3.27 9.38
C GLU A 9 21.84 1.92 10.01
N GLY A 10 21.17 1.01 9.29
CA GLY A 10 20.82 -0.29 9.86
C GLY A 10 22.04 -1.21 10.08
N GLY A 11 23.08 -1.10 9.26
CA GLY A 11 24.34 -1.82 9.49
C GLY A 11 24.98 -1.38 10.80
N LYS A 12 25.03 -0.05 11.02
CA LYS A 12 25.53 0.53 12.27
C LYS A 12 24.74 0.07 13.50
N VAL A 13 23.40 0.06 13.43
CA VAL A 13 22.54 -0.41 14.54
C VAL A 13 22.82 -1.88 14.89
N LEU A 14 22.98 -2.74 13.88
CA LEU A 14 23.27 -4.16 14.10
C LEU A 14 24.68 -4.38 14.67
N GLU A 15 25.67 -3.62 14.20
CA GLU A 15 27.04 -3.65 14.73
C GLU A 15 27.11 -3.18 16.18
N ASP A 16 26.39 -2.11 16.53
CA ASP A 16 26.33 -1.57 17.88
C ASP A 16 25.64 -2.56 18.84
N SER A 17 24.56 -3.22 18.40
CA SER A 17 23.86 -4.27 19.16
C SER A 17 24.75 -5.48 19.41
N LEU A 18 25.43 -5.98 18.36
CA LEU A 18 26.39 -7.08 18.48
C LEU A 18 27.51 -6.74 19.47
N ARG A 19 28.04 -5.51 19.40
CA ARG A 19 29.12 -5.05 20.29
C ARG A 19 28.68 -5.04 21.74
N SER A 20 27.49 -4.51 22.03
CA SER A 20 26.93 -4.48 23.38
C SER A 20 26.72 -5.89 23.95
N GLU A 21 26.05 -6.76 23.20
CA GLU A 21 25.73 -8.12 23.66
C GLU A 21 26.98 -9.00 23.80
N ARG A 22 27.94 -8.88 22.88
CA ARG A 22 29.25 -9.54 23.00
C ARG A 22 29.98 -9.11 24.28
N ASN A 23 30.03 -7.81 24.57
CA ASN A 23 30.68 -7.31 25.77
C ASN A 23 30.03 -7.84 27.04
N ALA A 24 28.70 -7.94 27.07
CA ALA A 24 27.96 -8.55 28.18
C ALA A 24 28.33 -10.04 28.37
N LEU A 25 28.42 -10.81 27.29
CA LEU A 25 28.80 -12.23 27.33
C LEU A 25 30.26 -12.44 27.77
N LEU A 26 31.17 -11.58 27.32
CA LEU A 26 32.57 -11.61 27.75
C LEU A 26 32.71 -11.27 29.24
N ALA A 27 31.94 -10.31 29.74
CA ALA A 27 31.95 -9.91 31.15
C ALA A 27 31.56 -11.05 32.10
N ILE A 28 30.71 -11.98 31.65
CA ILE A 28 30.31 -13.18 32.42
C ILE A 28 31.14 -14.43 32.08
N GLY A 29 32.17 -14.31 31.25
CA GLY A 29 33.04 -15.44 30.87
C GLY A 29 32.41 -16.46 29.90
N ALA A 30 31.30 -16.13 29.25
CA ALA A 30 30.55 -17.03 28.36
C ALA A 30 31.09 -17.03 26.92
N THR A 31 32.38 -17.32 26.74
CA THR A 31 33.08 -17.24 25.44
C THR A 31 32.45 -18.12 24.35
N ALA A 32 32.01 -19.34 24.68
CA ALA A 32 31.33 -20.22 23.72
C ALA A 32 29.96 -19.69 23.25
N ALA A 33 29.34 -18.78 24.01
CA ALA A 33 28.11 -18.10 23.59
C ALA A 33 28.39 -16.94 22.62
N VAL A 34 29.56 -16.29 22.74
CA VAL A 34 30.00 -15.22 21.82
C VAL A 34 30.10 -15.73 20.39
N ASP A 35 30.71 -16.90 20.17
CA ASP A 35 30.83 -17.47 18.81
C ASP A 35 29.47 -17.75 18.16
N ARG A 36 28.47 -18.15 18.97
CA ARG A 36 27.10 -18.37 18.47
C ARG A 36 26.41 -17.05 18.14
N LEU A 37 26.64 -16.03 18.96
CA LEU A 37 26.11 -14.69 18.76
C LEU A 37 26.67 -14.06 17.48
N GLU A 38 27.98 -14.09 17.29
CA GLU A 38 28.64 -13.53 16.12
C GLU A 38 28.16 -14.19 14.82
N ARG A 39 28.00 -15.53 14.82
CA ARG A 39 27.42 -16.25 13.66
C ARG A 39 25.96 -15.86 13.40
N HIS A 40 25.17 -15.58 14.44
CA HIS A 40 23.79 -15.15 14.29
C HIS A 40 23.72 -13.76 13.66
N TYR A 41 24.48 -12.80 14.20
CA TYR A 41 24.50 -11.43 13.70
C TYR A 41 25.10 -11.32 12.28
N LYS A 42 26.10 -12.14 11.94
CA LYS A 42 26.64 -12.22 10.58
C LYS A 42 25.56 -12.58 9.55
N ARG A 43 24.76 -13.62 9.82
CA ARG A 43 23.63 -14.00 8.95
C ARG A 43 22.56 -12.92 8.88
N LEU A 44 22.33 -12.23 9.97
CA LEU A 44 21.34 -11.15 10.04
C LEU A 44 21.79 -9.96 9.17
N LEU A 45 23.07 -9.58 9.23
CA LEU A 45 23.65 -8.51 8.41
C LEU A 45 23.62 -8.89 6.92
N GLU A 46 24.03 -10.11 6.57
CA GLU A 46 23.98 -10.62 5.19
C GLU A 46 22.54 -10.62 4.64
N GLY A 47 21.57 -11.09 5.43
CA GLY A 47 20.16 -11.09 5.04
C GLY A 47 19.58 -9.68 4.92
N TRP A 48 20.00 -8.76 5.79
CA TRP A 48 19.58 -7.37 5.74
C TRP A 48 20.16 -6.62 4.53
N GLU A 49 21.44 -6.84 4.21
CA GLU A 49 22.06 -6.28 3.00
C GLU A 49 21.43 -6.81 1.72
N ALA A 50 21.06 -8.09 1.67
CA ALA A 50 20.37 -8.70 0.53
C ALA A 50 18.98 -8.09 0.33
N ALA A 51 18.20 -7.92 1.40
CA ALA A 51 16.88 -7.29 1.35
C ALA A 51 16.94 -5.83 0.88
N ILE A 52 17.96 -5.07 1.30
CA ILE A 52 18.18 -3.69 0.83
C ILE A 52 18.57 -3.64 -0.65
N MET A 53 19.38 -4.59 -1.14
CA MET A 53 19.74 -4.67 -2.57
C MET A 53 18.54 -5.05 -3.45
N GLU A 54 17.66 -5.90 -2.95
CA GLU A 54 16.40 -6.26 -3.61
C GLU A 54 15.46 -5.05 -3.73
N ILE A 55 15.44 -4.17 -2.73
CA ILE A 55 14.71 -2.88 -2.77
C ILE A 55 15.35 -1.88 -3.73
N SER A 56 16.68 -1.92 -3.91
CA SER A 56 17.42 -0.96 -4.75
C SER A 56 17.54 -1.35 -6.22
N SER A 57 17.29 -2.61 -6.59
CA SER A 57 17.37 -3.09 -7.98
C SER A 57 16.07 -2.88 -8.78
N ASP A 58 15.17 -2.04 -8.26
CA ASP A 58 13.82 -1.91 -8.77
C ASP A 58 13.70 -0.61 -9.59
N ASP A 59 14.43 -0.54 -10.71
CA ASP A 59 14.18 0.45 -11.79
C ASP A 59 12.72 0.44 -12.27
N LYS A 60 12.01 -0.66 -11.97
CA LYS A 60 10.57 -0.83 -12.15
C LYS A 60 9.74 -0.07 -11.12
N TYR A 61 10.24 0.10 -9.88
CA TYR A 61 9.55 0.76 -8.78
C TYR A 61 9.58 2.28 -8.92
N GLU A 62 10.67 2.87 -9.41
CA GLU A 62 10.73 4.32 -9.73
C GLU A 62 9.82 4.68 -10.92
N SER A 63 9.76 3.84 -11.95
CA SER A 63 8.80 4.01 -13.06
C SER A 63 7.35 3.86 -12.61
N LEU A 64 7.07 2.88 -11.74
CA LEU A 64 5.76 2.69 -11.12
C LEU A 64 5.42 3.82 -10.13
N LEU A 65 6.38 4.33 -9.36
CA LEU A 65 6.23 5.48 -8.46
C LEU A 65 5.99 6.76 -9.23
N HIS A 66 6.67 6.99 -10.35
CA HIS A 66 6.47 8.16 -11.19
C HIS A 66 5.08 8.12 -11.86
N GLY A 67 4.68 6.95 -12.37
CA GLY A 67 3.30 6.71 -12.83
C GLY A 67 2.26 6.90 -11.72
N PHE A 68 2.53 6.37 -10.52
CA PHE A 68 1.68 6.52 -9.34
C PHE A 68 1.66 7.95 -8.80
N ALA A 69 2.74 8.72 -8.95
CA ALA A 69 2.82 10.13 -8.55
C ALA A 69 2.04 11.03 -9.51
N ILE A 70 2.08 10.73 -10.81
CA ILE A 70 1.22 11.38 -11.82
C ILE A 70 -0.25 11.04 -11.55
N GLU A 71 -0.57 9.78 -11.29
CA GLU A 71 -1.94 9.33 -10.98
C GLU A 71 -2.43 9.90 -9.64
N LYS A 72 -1.57 9.99 -8.62
CA LYS A 72 -1.84 10.65 -7.35
C LYS A 72 -2.06 12.15 -7.53
N GLY A 73 -1.25 12.83 -8.35
CA GLY A 73 -1.43 14.25 -8.67
C GLY A 73 -2.74 14.52 -9.44
N GLN A 74 -3.12 13.62 -10.34
CA GLN A 74 -4.43 13.66 -11.01
C GLN A 74 -5.57 13.43 -10.01
N MET A 75 -5.45 12.44 -9.13
CA MET A 75 -6.42 12.20 -8.04
C MET A 75 -6.52 13.38 -7.08
N GLU A 76 -5.42 14.03 -6.69
CA GLU A 76 -5.42 15.20 -5.81
C GLU A 76 -6.06 16.42 -6.49
N THR A 77 -5.91 16.54 -7.81
CA THR A 77 -6.56 17.59 -8.60
C THR A 77 -8.06 17.32 -8.75
N GLU A 78 -8.44 16.07 -9.04
CA GLU A 78 -9.84 15.63 -9.04
C GLU A 78 -10.48 15.76 -7.66
N MET A 79 -9.74 15.46 -6.59
CA MET A 79 -10.18 15.58 -5.20
C MET A 79 -10.37 17.04 -4.80
N ARG A 80 -9.52 17.96 -5.30
CA ARG A 80 -9.72 19.42 -5.18
C ARG A 80 -10.95 19.92 -5.94
N CYS A 81 -11.21 19.40 -7.14
CA CYS A 81 -12.44 19.70 -7.88
C CYS A 81 -13.69 19.15 -7.17
N MET A 82 -13.62 17.92 -6.65
CA MET A 82 -14.69 17.31 -5.85
C MET A 82 -14.92 18.06 -4.53
N GLU A 83 -13.86 18.50 -3.84
CA GLU A 83 -13.93 19.34 -2.64
C GLU A 83 -14.69 20.65 -2.89
N ARG A 84 -14.44 21.27 -4.05
CA ARG A 84 -15.16 22.49 -4.46
C ARG A 84 -16.61 22.23 -4.81
N GLN A 85 -16.92 21.11 -5.45
CA GLN A 85 -18.23 20.86 -6.02
C GLN A 85 -19.17 20.10 -5.07
N TRP A 86 -18.63 19.35 -4.09
CA TRP A 86 -19.40 18.39 -3.30
C TRP A 86 -18.72 18.07 -1.93
N PRO A 87 -18.69 19.04 -1.00
CA PRO A 87 -17.89 18.95 0.24
C PRO A 87 -18.45 17.97 1.31
N ARG A 88 -19.74 17.62 1.26
CA ARG A 88 -20.37 16.72 2.26
C ARG A 88 -19.91 15.27 2.08
N GLU A 89 -19.70 14.84 0.85
CA GLU A 89 -19.42 13.46 0.49
C GLU A 89 -17.94 13.14 0.59
N LEU A 90 -17.08 14.17 0.60
CA LEU A 90 -15.68 14.02 0.99
C LEU A 90 -15.53 13.78 2.50
N LYS A 91 -16.41 14.37 3.32
CA LYS A 91 -16.44 14.12 4.76
C LYS A 91 -16.81 12.66 5.03
N GLU A 92 -17.89 12.20 4.39
CA GLU A 92 -18.37 10.82 4.46
C GLU A 92 -17.32 9.82 3.91
N TYR A 93 -16.52 10.22 2.91
CA TYR A 93 -15.39 9.46 2.38
C TYR A 93 -14.25 9.26 3.40
N LYS A 94 -13.89 10.31 4.14
CA LYS A 94 -12.87 10.24 5.22
C LYS A 94 -13.36 9.39 6.39
N GLU A 95 -14.63 9.50 6.73
CA GLU A 95 -15.28 8.72 7.80
C GLU A 95 -15.34 7.22 7.44
N CYS A 96 -15.67 6.86 6.20
CA CYS A 96 -15.66 5.48 5.74
C CYS A 96 -14.25 4.84 5.75
N PHE A 97 -13.20 5.61 5.47
CA PHE A 97 -11.81 5.12 5.53
C PHE A 97 -11.33 4.92 6.98
N ALA A 98 -11.80 5.78 7.90
CA ALA A 98 -11.49 5.69 9.32
C ALA A 98 -12.16 4.50 10.02
N SER A 99 -13.30 4.02 9.50
CA SER A 99 -14.06 2.92 10.12
C SER A 99 -13.41 1.53 10.01
N GLY A 100 -12.20 1.39 9.46
CA GLY A 100 -11.27 0.30 9.78
C GLY A 100 -11.60 -1.13 9.34
N CYS A 101 -12.75 -1.42 8.71
CA CYS A 101 -13.15 -2.80 8.38
C CYS A 101 -12.63 -3.32 7.02
N ILE A 102 -11.33 -3.18 6.72
CA ILE A 102 -10.74 -3.79 5.52
C ILE A 102 -9.59 -4.70 5.94
N ASP A 103 -9.85 -6.00 5.97
CA ASP A 103 -8.82 -7.02 5.86
C ASP A 103 -8.02 -6.78 4.57
N LYS A 104 -6.87 -6.12 4.71
CA LYS A 104 -5.96 -5.72 3.63
C LYS A 104 -5.35 -6.90 2.84
N LYS A 105 -5.75 -8.15 3.13
CA LYS A 105 -5.06 -9.38 2.65
C LYS A 105 -5.81 -10.23 1.62
N LYS A 106 -7.05 -9.93 1.23
CA LYS A 106 -7.73 -10.67 0.15
C LYS A 106 -8.36 -9.72 -0.86
N ARG A 107 -7.77 -9.60 -2.05
CA ARG A 107 -8.43 -9.01 -3.22
C ARG A 107 -9.67 -9.86 -3.52
N ARG A 108 -10.83 -9.48 -2.97
CA ARG A 108 -12.09 -10.19 -3.23
C ARG A 108 -12.50 -9.96 -4.68
N HIS A 109 -12.46 -11.03 -5.47
CA HIS A 109 -12.89 -11.05 -6.87
C HIS A 109 -14.35 -10.61 -6.96
N ILE A 110 -14.66 -9.73 -7.93
CA ILE A 110 -16.05 -9.32 -8.21
C ILE A 110 -16.68 -10.42 -9.07
N PRO A 111 -17.78 -11.06 -8.63
CA PRO A 111 -18.50 -12.07 -9.42
C PRO A 111 -18.96 -11.52 -10.78
N GLU A 112 -19.08 -12.40 -11.78
CA GLU A 112 -19.49 -11.97 -13.13
C GLU A 112 -20.92 -11.43 -13.15
N SER A 113 -21.82 -12.04 -12.39
CA SER A 113 -23.19 -11.54 -12.17
C SER A 113 -23.21 -10.10 -11.63
N SER A 114 -22.31 -9.77 -10.70
CA SER A 114 -22.16 -8.43 -10.15
C SER A 114 -21.57 -7.45 -11.19
N ARG A 115 -20.73 -7.92 -12.13
CA ARG A 115 -20.18 -7.06 -13.20
C ARG A 115 -21.27 -6.59 -14.14
N GLU A 116 -22.18 -7.46 -14.57
CA GLU A 116 -23.27 -7.08 -15.47
C GLU A 116 -24.18 -5.99 -14.86
N LEU A 117 -24.49 -6.12 -13.57
CA LEU A 117 -25.25 -5.12 -12.82
C LEU A 117 -24.51 -3.79 -12.72
N LEU A 118 -23.20 -3.83 -12.43
CA LEU A 118 -22.34 -2.64 -12.42
C LEU A 118 -22.28 -1.95 -13.78
N GLU A 119 -22.24 -2.71 -14.88
CA GLU A 119 -22.27 -2.16 -16.23
C GLU A 119 -23.60 -1.52 -16.60
N LYS A 120 -24.72 -2.15 -16.23
CA LYS A 120 -26.06 -1.55 -16.38
C LYS A 120 -26.16 -0.24 -15.61
N ALA A 121 -25.72 -0.22 -14.35
CA ALA A 121 -25.69 1.00 -13.53
C ALA A 121 -24.78 2.08 -14.14
N PHE A 122 -23.63 1.70 -14.70
CA PHE A 122 -22.70 2.63 -15.34
C PHE A 122 -23.26 3.30 -16.59
N LYS A 123 -24.06 2.57 -17.39
CA LYS A 123 -24.75 3.12 -18.56
C LYS A 123 -25.77 4.19 -18.17
N VAL A 124 -26.45 4.03 -17.04
CA VAL A 124 -27.42 5.01 -16.52
C VAL A 124 -26.69 6.22 -15.93
N LYS A 125 -25.66 5.98 -15.10
CA LYS A 125 -24.94 7.05 -14.41
C LYS A 125 -23.47 6.69 -14.21
N ARG A 126 -22.57 7.46 -14.82
CA ARG A 126 -21.11 7.24 -14.74
C ARG A 126 -20.48 7.63 -13.40
N PHE A 127 -21.20 8.43 -12.59
CA PHE A 127 -20.76 8.97 -11.30
C PHE A 127 -21.84 8.78 -10.23
N PRO A 128 -21.96 7.57 -9.64
CA PRO A 128 -22.92 7.32 -8.58
C PRO A 128 -22.52 8.03 -7.26
N ASN A 129 -23.50 8.61 -6.57
CA ASN A 129 -23.35 9.23 -5.25
C ASN A 129 -23.28 8.15 -4.14
N SER A 130 -23.09 8.56 -2.87
CA SER A 130 -22.95 7.61 -1.75
C SER A 130 -24.11 6.63 -1.62
N LYS A 131 -25.34 7.14 -1.60
CA LYS A 131 -26.57 6.33 -1.47
C LYS A 131 -26.76 5.37 -2.64
N GLU A 132 -26.44 5.81 -3.85
CA GLU A 132 -26.49 4.97 -5.05
C GLU A 132 -25.44 3.87 -5.01
N ARG A 133 -24.22 4.16 -4.54
CA ARG A 133 -23.18 3.13 -4.36
C ARG A 133 -23.56 2.10 -3.32
N GLU A 134 -24.18 2.49 -2.22
CA GLU A 134 -24.70 1.56 -1.21
C GLU A 134 -25.81 0.68 -1.75
N ARG A 135 -26.73 1.26 -2.53
CA ARG A 135 -27.78 0.50 -3.20
C ARG A 135 -27.20 -0.53 -4.17
N ILE A 136 -26.28 -0.10 -5.04
CA ILE A 136 -25.60 -0.99 -6.00
C ILE A 136 -24.80 -2.07 -5.26
N ALA A 137 -24.12 -1.71 -4.17
CA ALA A 137 -23.37 -2.64 -3.34
C ALA A 137 -24.26 -3.76 -2.77
N ARG A 138 -25.43 -3.38 -2.25
CA ARG A 138 -26.42 -4.33 -1.73
C ARG A 138 -27.00 -5.23 -2.82
N GLU A 139 -27.31 -4.68 -3.99
CA GLU A 139 -27.82 -5.44 -5.13
C GLU A 139 -26.76 -6.40 -5.70
N CYS A 140 -25.49 -5.99 -5.73
CA CYS A 140 -24.39 -6.78 -6.26
C CYS A 140 -23.75 -7.72 -5.22
N GLY A 141 -24.09 -7.62 -3.94
CA GLY A 141 -23.49 -8.40 -2.84
C GLY A 141 -22.02 -8.06 -2.58
N ILE A 142 -21.58 -6.83 -2.88
CA ILE A 142 -20.19 -6.36 -2.73
C ILE A 142 -20.13 -5.13 -1.85
N SER A 143 -18.93 -4.72 -1.42
CA SER A 143 -18.78 -3.50 -0.62
C SER A 143 -18.99 -2.23 -1.45
N PRO A 144 -19.50 -1.13 -0.86
CA PRO A 144 -19.58 0.18 -1.51
C PRO A 144 -18.22 0.68 -2.03
N LEU A 145 -17.14 0.28 -1.36
CA LEU A 145 -15.79 0.55 -1.82
C LEU A 145 -15.45 -0.20 -3.13
N GLN A 146 -15.79 -1.48 -3.24
CA GLN A 146 -15.59 -2.24 -4.48
C GLN A 146 -16.38 -1.63 -5.65
N VAL A 147 -17.63 -1.18 -5.40
CA VAL A 147 -18.42 -0.43 -6.38
C VAL A 147 -17.66 0.83 -6.80
N ARG A 148 -17.19 1.64 -5.84
CA ARG A 148 -16.43 2.87 -6.12
C ARG A 148 -15.20 2.61 -6.99
N VAL A 149 -14.36 1.65 -6.59
CA VAL A 149 -13.13 1.29 -7.30
C VAL A 149 -13.45 0.79 -8.71
N TRP A 150 -14.48 -0.03 -8.86
CA TRP A 150 -14.92 -0.52 -10.17
C TRP A 150 -15.34 0.64 -11.09
N PHE A 151 -16.14 1.58 -10.60
CA PHE A 151 -16.57 2.75 -11.39
C PHE A 151 -15.39 3.63 -11.80
N THR A 152 -14.41 3.84 -10.92
CA THR A 152 -13.16 4.56 -11.25
C THR A 152 -12.36 3.84 -12.32
N ASN A 153 -12.12 2.53 -12.16
CA ASN A 153 -11.38 1.73 -13.13
C ASN A 153 -12.08 1.67 -14.49
N LYS A 154 -13.42 1.57 -14.51
CA LYS A 154 -14.21 1.58 -15.74
C LYS A 154 -14.05 2.90 -16.48
N ARG A 155 -14.07 4.04 -15.78
CA ARG A 155 -13.84 5.37 -16.39
C ARG A 155 -12.42 5.51 -16.94
N ALA A 156 -11.41 5.10 -16.18
CA ALA A 156 -10.01 5.15 -16.62
C ALA A 156 -9.79 4.35 -17.92
N ARG A 157 -10.38 3.15 -18.00
CA ARG A 157 -10.33 2.29 -19.20
C ARG A 157 -11.20 2.78 -20.36
N SER A 158 -12.16 3.66 -20.10
CA SER A 158 -13.03 4.25 -21.13
C SER A 158 -12.40 5.46 -21.82
N LYS A 159 -11.22 5.92 -21.37
CA LYS A 159 -10.51 7.03 -21.99
C LYS A 159 -9.67 6.46 -23.14
N PRO A 160 -9.81 6.94 -24.38
CA PRO A 160 -8.94 6.49 -25.47
C PRO A 160 -7.50 6.82 -25.08
N ARG A 161 -6.59 5.88 -25.31
CA ARG A 161 -5.15 6.14 -25.22
C ARG A 161 -4.80 7.04 -26.42
N THR A 162 -4.83 8.36 -26.19
CA THR A 162 -4.18 9.34 -27.06
C THR A 162 -2.68 9.23 -26.93
#